data_AF-A0A0R1WAK0-F1
#
_entry.id   AF-A0A0R1WAK0-F1
#
_cell.length_a   1.000
_cell.length_b   1.000
_cell.length_c   1.000
_cell.angle_alpha   90.00
_cell.angle_beta   90.00
_cell.angle_gamma   90.00
#
_symmetry.space_group_name_H-M   'P 1'
#
loop_
_entity.id
_entity.type
_entity.pdbx_description
1 polymer ?
#
loop_
_entity_poly.entity_id
_entity_poly.type
_entity_poly.pdbx_seq_one_letter_code
_entity_poly.pdbx_strand_id
1 'polypeptide(L)'
;MKLMKLKKYWCADVIRSDGKMVQYRLTLDLQMALNSDSRGRNEMQRALLVIPLTPYYDPRSSKSKDKSGVPPFGIGMVKKIYRMSANRAHHLQISRSQFIGYQYWSVRPFKICNTYLKHDYPWFSQKQIAADITYWQNRLFKAHVRPSRWWQWVTNLRIKRQLRRISRDAYRQQRRKWVL
;
A
#
# COMPACT_ATOMS: atom_id res chain seq x y z
N MET A 1 -2.31 -11.78 -23.33
CA MET A 1 -1.83 -12.55 -22.15
C MET A 1 -3.03 -12.87 -21.24
N LYS A 2 -3.46 -14.14 -21.17
CA LYS A 2 -4.61 -14.58 -20.34
C LYS A 2 -4.17 -14.54 -18.87
N LEU A 3 -4.78 -13.68 -18.04
CA LEU A 3 -4.56 -13.69 -16.59
C LEU A 3 -5.04 -15.03 -16.02
N MET A 4 -4.13 -15.84 -15.47
CA MET A 4 -4.50 -17.05 -14.73
C MET A 4 -5.44 -16.66 -13.58
N LYS A 5 -6.66 -17.20 -13.58
CA LYS A 5 -7.59 -17.05 -12.46
C LYS A 5 -7.15 -17.96 -11.31
N LEU A 6 -6.44 -17.38 -10.34
CA LEU A 6 -6.04 -18.11 -9.13
C LEU A 6 -7.27 -18.38 -8.25
N LYS A 7 -7.44 -19.62 -7.78
CA LYS A 7 -8.51 -19.98 -6.82
C LYS A 7 -8.31 -19.31 -5.45
N LYS A 8 -7.04 -19.09 -5.05
CA LYS A 8 -6.65 -18.42 -3.80
C LYS A 8 -5.47 -17.48 -4.05
N TYR A 9 -5.54 -16.27 -3.47
CA TYR A 9 -4.51 -15.24 -3.53
C TYR A 9 -3.81 -15.10 -2.18
N TRP A 10 -2.50 -14.86 -2.22
CA TRP A 10 -1.72 -14.36 -1.10
C TRP A 10 -2.16 -12.94 -0.74
N CYS A 11 -2.44 -12.74 0.54
CA CYS A 11 -2.83 -11.48 1.14
C CYS A 11 -1.95 -11.22 2.36
N ALA A 12 -1.86 -9.96 2.75
CA ALA A 12 -1.11 -9.53 3.92
C ALA A 12 -1.96 -8.65 4.83
N ASP A 13 -1.90 -8.92 6.13
CA ASP A 13 -2.32 -7.98 7.14
C ASP A 13 -1.14 -7.04 7.41
N VAL A 14 -1.37 -5.75 7.24
CA VAL A 14 -0.31 -4.73 7.32
C VAL A 14 -0.70 -3.71 8.37
N ILE A 15 0.19 -3.45 9.32
CA ILE A 15 0.04 -2.35 10.26
C ILE A 15 0.69 -1.09 9.67
N ARG A 16 -0.02 0.03 9.70
CA ARG A 16 0.46 1.34 9.25
C ARG A 16 1.19 2.08 10.38
N SER A 17 1.92 3.13 10.03
CA SER A 17 2.58 4.02 11.00
C SER A 17 1.60 4.76 11.92
N ASP A 18 0.34 4.90 11.50
CA ASP A 18 -0.77 5.42 12.29
C ASP A 18 -1.43 4.37 13.20
N GLY A 19 -0.91 3.13 13.24
CA GLY A 19 -1.39 2.04 14.07
C GLY A 19 -2.55 1.23 13.48
N LYS A 20 -3.14 1.66 12.36
CA LYS A 20 -4.26 0.94 11.74
C LYS A 20 -3.79 -0.34 11.06
N MET A 21 -4.51 -1.43 11.29
CA MET A 21 -4.33 -2.68 10.55
C MET A 21 -5.22 -2.67 9.31
N VAL A 22 -4.63 -3.00 8.15
CA VAL A 22 -5.33 -3.02 6.86
C VAL A 22 -4.92 -4.27 6.09
N GLN A 23 -5.88 -4.89 5.41
CA GLN A 23 -5.64 -6.07 4.59
C GLN A 23 -5.39 -5.68 3.14
N TYR A 24 -4.35 -6.26 2.55
CA TYR A 24 -4.02 -6.06 1.15
C TYR A 24 -3.92 -7.40 0.43
N ARG A 25 -4.40 -7.44 -0.81
CA ARG A 25 -4.03 -8.50 -1.74
C ARG A 25 -2.65 -8.18 -2.31
N LEU A 26 -1.75 -9.15 -2.34
CA LEU A 26 -0.43 -8.95 -2.93
C LEU A 26 -0.52 -8.90 -4.46
N THR A 27 0.38 -8.14 -5.08
CA THR A 27 0.52 -8.02 -6.53
C THR A 27 0.84 -9.36 -7.19
N LEU A 28 0.56 -9.51 -8.49
CA LEU A 28 0.67 -10.78 -9.21
C LEU A 28 2.11 -11.35 -9.21
N ASP A 29 3.11 -10.50 -9.31
CA ASP A 29 4.53 -10.86 -9.15
C ASP A 29 4.82 -11.48 -7.77
N LEU A 30 4.32 -10.88 -6.69
CA LEU A 30 4.41 -11.45 -5.35
C LEU A 30 3.59 -12.74 -5.22
N GLN A 31 2.45 -12.86 -5.91
CA GLN A 31 1.70 -14.13 -5.96
C GLN A 31 2.57 -15.26 -6.53
N MET A 32 3.24 -14.98 -7.65
CA MET A 32 4.11 -15.94 -8.33
C MET A 32 5.32 -16.28 -7.46
N ALA A 33 6.01 -15.28 -6.93
CA ALA A 33 7.18 -15.47 -6.07
C ALA A 33 6.86 -16.34 -4.83
N LEU A 34 5.77 -16.05 -4.12
CA LEU A 34 5.39 -16.79 -2.90
C LEU A 34 4.84 -18.19 -3.18
N ASN A 35 4.36 -18.45 -4.40
CA ASN A 35 3.98 -19.80 -4.81
C ASN A 35 5.23 -20.66 -5.10
N SER A 36 6.27 -20.07 -5.68
CA SER A 36 7.50 -20.77 -6.06
C SER A 36 8.49 -20.93 -4.91
N ASP A 37 8.51 -20.01 -3.95
CA ASP A 37 9.50 -20.00 -2.87
C ASP A 37 8.85 -19.90 -1.48
N SER A 38 9.13 -20.89 -0.63
CA SER A 38 8.70 -20.89 0.77
C SER A 38 9.53 -19.94 1.64
N ARG A 39 10.79 -19.69 1.29
CA ARG A 39 11.69 -18.77 2.01
C ARG A 39 11.22 -17.33 1.87
N GLY A 40 10.77 -16.90 0.69
CA GLY A 40 10.15 -15.60 0.46
C GLY A 40 8.95 -15.30 1.37
N ARG A 41 8.22 -16.33 1.82
CA ARG A 41 7.11 -16.16 2.80
C ARG A 41 7.63 -15.73 4.16
N ASN A 42 8.75 -16.29 4.60
CA ASN A 42 9.40 -15.93 5.85
C ASN A 42 10.02 -14.53 5.77
N GLU A 43 10.61 -14.17 4.63
CA GLU A 43 11.22 -12.86 4.43
C GLU A 43 10.21 -11.71 4.44
N MET A 44 9.01 -11.96 3.94
CA MET A 44 7.94 -10.97 3.96
C MET A 44 7.32 -10.80 5.37
N GLN A 45 7.52 -11.74 6.30
CA GLN A 45 7.06 -11.58 7.67
C GLN A 45 7.82 -10.43 8.35
N ARG A 46 7.09 -9.46 8.92
CA ARG A 46 7.67 -8.20 9.47
C ARG A 46 8.41 -7.34 8.44
N ALA A 47 8.24 -7.59 7.14
CA ALA A 47 8.78 -6.73 6.09
C ALA A 47 8.13 -5.35 6.10
N LEU A 48 8.87 -4.34 5.66
CA LEU A 48 8.31 -3.04 5.29
C LEU A 48 7.82 -3.13 3.85
N LEU A 49 6.52 -2.91 3.63
CA LEU A 49 5.84 -3.01 2.34
C LEU A 49 5.30 -1.64 1.93
N VAL A 50 5.52 -1.26 0.67
CA VAL A 50 4.87 -0.07 0.11
C VAL A 50 3.40 -0.38 -0.15
N ILE A 51 2.52 0.44 0.43
CA ILE A 51 1.07 0.24 0.38
C ILE A 51 0.36 1.50 -0.10
N PRO A 52 -0.71 1.35 -0.91
CA PRO A 52 -1.59 2.47 -1.19
C PRO A 52 -2.40 2.82 0.07
N LEU A 53 -2.51 4.11 0.36
CA LEU A 53 -3.21 4.62 1.54
C LEU A 53 -4.69 4.92 1.26
N THR A 54 -5.08 4.86 -0.01
CA THR A 54 -6.46 4.95 -0.52
C THR A 54 -6.64 3.99 -1.68
N PRO A 55 -7.88 3.63 -2.05
CA PRO A 55 -8.13 2.85 -3.26
C PRO A 55 -7.48 3.50 -4.50
N TYR A 56 -7.07 2.66 -5.45
CA TYR A 56 -6.73 3.12 -6.79
C TYR A 56 -7.96 3.75 -7.43
N TYR A 57 -7.72 4.83 -8.16
CA TYR A 57 -8.76 5.53 -8.87
C TYR A 57 -8.55 5.30 -10.36
N ASP A 58 -9.59 4.83 -11.07
CA ASP A 58 -9.50 4.68 -12.52
C ASP A 58 -9.95 5.98 -13.21
N PRO A 59 -9.02 6.77 -13.76
CA PRO A 59 -9.35 8.01 -14.44
C PRO A 59 -10.15 7.78 -15.73
N ARG A 60 -10.15 6.56 -16.33
CA ARG A 60 -10.98 6.27 -17.52
C ARG A 60 -12.48 6.38 -17.24
N SER A 61 -12.86 6.24 -15.98
CA SER A 61 -14.23 6.33 -15.51
C SER A 61 -14.67 7.78 -15.17
N SER A 62 -13.79 8.76 -15.34
CA SER A 62 -14.03 10.16 -14.99
C SER A 62 -13.55 11.15 -16.03
N LYS A 63 -14.40 12.12 -16.36
CA LYS A 63 -14.07 13.23 -17.27
C LYS A 63 -13.13 14.29 -16.63
N SER A 64 -12.51 14.00 -15.48
CA SER A 64 -11.62 14.94 -14.78
C SER A 64 -10.26 15.05 -15.50
N LYS A 65 -9.80 16.28 -15.76
CA LYS A 65 -8.49 16.58 -16.39
C LYS A 65 -7.28 16.15 -15.54
N ASP A 66 -7.48 15.79 -14.28
CA ASP A 66 -6.44 15.37 -13.36
C ASP A 66 -6.23 13.84 -13.46
N LYS A 67 -5.40 13.41 -14.41
CA LYS A 67 -5.18 12.00 -14.83
C LYS A 67 -4.46 11.11 -13.80
N SER A 68 -4.10 11.64 -12.64
CA SER A 68 -3.37 10.88 -11.63
C SER A 68 -4.31 9.97 -10.84
N GLY A 69 -4.58 8.78 -11.38
CA GLY A 69 -5.25 7.66 -10.70
C GLY A 69 -4.45 7.06 -9.55
N VAL A 70 -3.28 7.63 -9.26
CA VAL A 70 -2.27 7.12 -8.35
C VAL A 70 -2.61 7.53 -6.92
N PRO A 71 -2.83 6.57 -6.00
CA PRO A 71 -3.12 6.89 -4.61
C PRO A 71 -1.88 7.47 -3.90
N PRO A 72 -2.06 8.18 -2.77
CA PRO A 72 -0.97 8.41 -1.83
C PRO A 72 -0.40 7.06 -1.37
N PHE A 73 0.92 6.94 -1.31
CA PHE A 73 1.60 5.75 -0.82
C PHE A 73 2.31 6.02 0.50
N GLY A 74 2.47 4.98 1.29
CA GLY A 74 3.27 4.97 2.51
C GLY A 74 3.84 3.58 2.77
N ILE A 75 4.46 3.40 3.93
CA ILE A 75 5.01 2.12 4.37
C ILE A 75 4.20 1.54 5.51
N GLY A 76 3.81 0.29 5.36
CA GLY A 76 3.29 -0.53 6.45
C GLY A 76 4.19 -1.72 6.73
N MET A 77 4.16 -2.20 7.98
CA MET A 77 4.85 -3.42 8.37
C MET A 77 3.91 -4.61 8.25
N VAL A 78 4.33 -5.64 7.53
CA VAL A 78 3.58 -6.89 7.38
C VAL A 78 3.51 -7.61 8.73
N LYS A 79 2.29 -7.91 9.18
CA LYS A 79 2.03 -8.67 10.40
C LYS A 79 1.79 -10.14 10.14
N LYS A 80 1.13 -10.45 9.03
CA LYS A 80 0.80 -11.81 8.65
C LYS A 80 0.62 -11.90 7.15
N ILE A 81 0.98 -13.05 6.59
CA ILE A 81 0.72 -13.40 5.20
C ILE A 81 -0.06 -14.70 5.17
N TYR A 82 -1.07 -14.76 4.32
CA TYR A 82 -1.99 -15.89 4.28
C TYR A 82 -2.67 -15.99 2.91
N ARG A 83 -3.30 -17.14 2.65
CA ARG A 83 -4.08 -17.35 1.44
C ARG A 83 -5.56 -17.07 1.69
N MET A 84 -6.17 -16.30 0.82
CA MET A 84 -7.59 -15.98 0.84
C MET A 84 -8.24 -16.44 -0.47
N SER A 85 -9.50 -16.89 -0.41
CA SER A 85 -10.31 -17.20 -1.61
C SER A 85 -10.38 -16.01 -2.56
N ALA A 86 -10.40 -16.26 -3.87
CA ALA A 86 -10.52 -15.22 -4.89
C ALA A 86 -11.65 -14.22 -4.61
N ASN A 87 -12.86 -14.70 -4.34
CA ASN A 87 -14.05 -13.85 -4.12
C ASN A 87 -13.80 -12.77 -3.06
N ARG A 88 -13.26 -13.14 -1.89
CA ARG A 88 -12.91 -12.16 -0.85
C ARG A 88 -11.70 -11.29 -1.23
N ALA A 89 -10.66 -11.89 -1.81
CA ALA A 89 -9.42 -11.18 -2.15
C ALA A 89 -9.61 -10.10 -3.23
N HIS A 90 -10.59 -10.26 -4.14
CA HIS A 90 -10.89 -9.27 -5.17
C HIS A 90 -11.46 -7.95 -4.62
N HIS A 91 -12.00 -7.95 -3.40
CA HIS A 91 -12.48 -6.73 -2.73
C HIS A 91 -11.37 -5.99 -1.98
N LEU A 92 -10.20 -6.60 -1.80
CA LEU A 92 -9.06 -5.96 -1.15
C LEU A 92 -8.30 -5.05 -2.12
N GLN A 93 -7.69 -4.00 -1.56
CA GLN A 93 -6.73 -3.19 -2.31
C GLN A 93 -5.49 -4.02 -2.65
N ILE A 94 -4.89 -3.74 -3.80
CA ILE A 94 -3.65 -4.38 -4.22
C ILE A 94 -2.48 -3.61 -3.60
N SER A 95 -1.52 -4.30 -2.97
CA SER A 95 -0.27 -3.67 -2.52
C SER A 95 0.58 -3.18 -3.70
N ARG A 96 1.77 -2.64 -3.41
CA ARG A 96 2.85 -2.60 -4.39
C ARG A 96 3.73 -3.84 -4.19
N SER A 97 4.58 -4.13 -5.17
CA SER A 97 5.54 -5.23 -5.10
C SER A 97 6.85 -4.88 -4.40
N GLN A 98 7.02 -3.63 -3.99
CA GLN A 98 8.24 -3.15 -3.34
C GLN A 98 8.17 -3.37 -1.82
N PHE A 99 9.08 -4.19 -1.31
CA PHE A 99 9.23 -4.44 0.12
C PHE A 99 10.69 -4.66 0.51
N ILE A 100 11.00 -4.50 1.79
CA ILE A 100 12.29 -4.89 2.37
C ILE A 100 12.01 -5.83 3.55
N GLY A 101 12.62 -7.02 3.53
CA GLY A 101 12.50 -8.02 4.60
C GLY A 101 13.07 -7.55 5.93
N TYR A 102 12.56 -8.11 7.04
CA TYR A 102 12.90 -7.68 8.40
C TYR A 102 14.40 -7.65 8.67
N GLN A 103 15.10 -8.74 8.32
CA GLN A 103 16.55 -8.89 8.50
C GLN A 103 17.37 -7.79 7.82
N TYR A 104 16.82 -7.12 6.81
CA TYR A 104 17.48 -6.04 6.10
C TYR A 104 17.13 -4.68 6.69
N TRP A 105 15.85 -4.32 6.79
CA TRP A 105 15.50 -2.95 7.20
C TRP A 105 15.81 -2.66 8.67
N SER A 106 15.92 -3.70 9.51
CA SER A 106 16.22 -3.55 10.93
C SER A 106 17.69 -3.20 11.22
N VAL A 107 18.60 -3.56 10.33
CA VAL A 107 20.05 -3.36 10.50
C VAL A 107 20.64 -2.37 9.49
N ARG A 108 19.97 -2.15 8.36
CA ARG A 108 20.47 -1.25 7.33
C ARG A 108 20.15 0.22 7.64
N PRO A 109 21.05 1.15 7.28
CA PRO A 109 20.81 2.58 7.46
C PRO A 109 19.56 3.06 6.73
N PHE A 110 18.89 4.06 7.31
CA PHE A 110 17.74 4.76 6.72
C PHE A 110 17.94 5.10 5.24
N LYS A 111 19.11 5.64 4.86
CA LYS A 111 19.40 6.07 3.49
C LYS A 111 19.23 4.94 2.48
N ILE A 112 19.68 3.73 2.80
CA ILE A 112 19.59 2.57 1.91
C ILE A 112 18.13 2.14 1.75
N CYS A 113 17.42 1.97 2.86
CA CYS A 113 16.00 1.59 2.85
C CYS A 113 15.14 2.62 2.10
N ASN A 114 15.40 3.91 2.34
CA ASN A 114 14.66 5.01 1.73
C ASN A 114 14.91 5.10 0.22
N THR A 115 16.17 4.97 -0.23
CA THR A 115 16.49 4.97 -1.67
C THR A 115 15.78 3.82 -2.39
N TYR A 116 15.81 2.62 -1.82
CA TYR A 116 15.14 1.46 -2.42
C TYR A 116 13.61 1.63 -2.48
N LEU A 117 12.97 2.03 -1.38
CA LEU A 117 11.50 2.04 -1.29
C LEU A 117 10.82 3.24 -1.98
N LYS A 118 11.53 4.34 -2.26
CA LYS A 118 10.88 5.58 -2.72
C LYS A 118 10.95 5.84 -4.24
N HIS A 119 11.83 5.15 -4.96
CA HIS A 119 12.33 5.63 -6.27
C HIS A 119 11.24 5.85 -7.35
N ASP A 120 10.17 5.04 -7.34
CA ASP A 120 9.10 5.12 -8.35
C ASP A 120 7.92 6.05 -7.98
N TYR A 121 8.04 6.81 -6.89
CA TYR A 121 6.90 7.55 -6.35
C TYR A 121 7.00 9.07 -6.55
N PRO A 122 5.86 9.77 -6.67
CA PRO A 122 5.84 11.24 -6.65
C PRO A 122 6.38 11.79 -5.33
N TRP A 123 6.93 13.01 -5.37
CA TRP A 123 7.62 13.65 -4.23
C TRP A 123 6.87 13.54 -2.89
N PHE A 124 5.57 13.85 -2.85
CA PHE A 124 4.80 13.75 -1.61
C PHE A 124 4.70 12.31 -1.07
N SER A 125 4.62 11.31 -1.94
CA SER A 125 4.66 9.90 -1.54
C SER A 125 6.06 9.48 -1.10
N GLN A 126 7.12 9.98 -1.75
CA GLN A 126 8.50 9.74 -1.29
C GLN A 126 8.71 10.28 0.13
N LYS A 127 8.20 11.47 0.43
CA LYS A 127 8.32 12.08 1.76
C LYS A 127 7.52 11.33 2.83
N GLN A 128 6.32 10.86 2.49
CA GLN A 128 5.53 10.00 3.38
C GLN A 128 6.25 8.67 3.64
N ILE A 129 6.78 8.02 2.60
CA ILE A 129 7.57 6.78 2.72
C ILE A 129 8.77 7.00 3.62
N ALA A 130 9.52 8.09 3.43
CA ALA A 130 10.65 8.44 4.28
C ALA A 130 10.22 8.58 5.76
N ALA A 131 9.14 9.31 6.03
CA ALA A 131 8.64 9.49 7.40
C ALA A 131 8.20 8.16 8.04
N ASP A 132 7.60 7.26 7.27
CA ASP A 132 7.18 5.93 7.75
C ASP A 132 8.39 5.02 8.04
N ILE A 133 9.42 5.03 7.19
CA ILE A 133 10.66 4.27 7.44
C ILE A 133 11.31 4.75 8.73
N THR A 134 11.43 6.07 8.91
CA THR A 134 11.97 6.66 10.16
C THR A 134 11.15 6.20 11.37
N TYR A 135 9.82 6.20 11.28
CA TYR A 135 8.96 5.70 12.35
C TYR A 135 9.25 4.23 12.69
N TRP A 136 9.32 3.35 11.69
CA TRP A 136 9.55 1.92 11.91
C TRP A 136 10.93 1.62 12.46
N GLN A 137 11.98 2.28 11.95
CA GLN A 137 13.34 2.11 12.45
C GLN A 137 13.49 2.62 13.89
N ASN A 138 12.89 3.78 14.21
CA ASN A 138 12.90 4.27 15.59
C ASN A 138 12.20 3.30 16.56
N ARG A 139 11.16 2.60 16.10
CA ARG A 139 10.41 1.62 16.91
C ARG A 139 11.23 0.38 17.30
N LEU A 140 12.38 0.15 16.67
CA LEU A 140 13.30 -0.92 17.07
C LEU A 140 13.96 -0.61 18.41
N PHE A 141 14.15 0.67 18.72
CA PHE A 141 14.91 1.11 19.90
C PHE A 141 14.03 1.80 20.95
N LYS A 142 12.83 2.26 20.58
CA LYS A 142 11.94 3.05 21.44
C LYS A 142 10.53 2.47 21.44
N ALA A 143 9.98 2.23 22.62
CA ALA A 143 8.62 1.69 22.76
C ALA A 143 7.52 2.68 22.31
N HIS A 144 7.70 3.98 22.58
CA HIS A 144 6.68 5.02 22.38
C HIS A 144 7.04 6.01 21.26
N VAL A 145 7.40 5.50 20.08
CA VAL A 145 7.61 6.37 18.90
C VAL A 145 6.28 6.90 18.40
N ARG A 146 6.21 8.20 18.17
CA ARG A 146 5.09 8.84 17.48
C ARG A 146 5.44 9.05 16.01
N PRO A 147 4.50 8.79 15.08
CA PRO A 147 4.66 9.16 13.68
C PRO A 147 4.76 10.68 13.51
N SER A 148 5.35 11.13 12.41
CA SER A 148 5.51 12.55 12.12
C SER A 148 4.15 13.24 11.94
N ARG A 149 3.79 14.15 12.87
CA ARG A 149 2.50 14.86 12.84
C ARG A 149 2.29 15.66 11.56
N TRP A 150 3.35 16.31 11.07
CA TRP A 150 3.32 17.08 9.83
C TRP A 150 2.98 16.20 8.63
N TRP A 151 3.74 15.11 8.44
CA TRP A 151 3.50 14.20 7.30
C TRP A 151 2.19 13.46 7.42
N GLN A 152 1.75 13.10 8.63
CA GLN A 152 0.41 12.58 8.85
C GLN A 152 -0.67 13.56 8.41
N TRP A 153 -0.55 14.83 8.76
CA TRP A 153 -1.51 15.85 8.35
C TRP A 153 -1.54 16.03 6.83
N VAL A 154 -0.37 16.17 6.19
CA VAL A 154 -0.25 16.27 4.72
C VAL A 154 -0.88 15.06 4.04
N THR A 155 -0.57 13.85 4.53
CA THR A 155 -1.10 12.61 3.97
C THR A 155 -2.59 12.46 4.20
N ASN A 156 -3.12 12.87 5.35
CA ASN A 156 -4.56 12.89 5.60
C ASN A 156 -5.30 13.83 4.67
N LEU A 157 -4.74 15.01 4.34
CA LEU A 157 -5.32 15.90 3.33
C LEU A 157 -5.36 15.24 1.95
N ARG A 158 -4.27 14.57 1.54
CA ARG A 158 -4.19 13.85 0.27
C ARG A 158 -5.19 12.70 0.21
N ILE A 159 -5.31 11.92 1.29
CA ILE A 159 -6.31 10.85 1.44
C ILE A 159 -7.72 11.41 1.29
N LYS A 160 -8.07 12.48 2.02
CA LYS A 160 -9.38 13.13 1.94
C LYS A 160 -9.67 13.62 0.53
N ARG A 161 -8.70 14.24 -0.15
CA ARG A 161 -8.86 14.71 -1.53
C ARG A 161 -9.12 13.55 -2.49
N GLN A 162 -8.40 12.45 -2.37
CA GLN A 162 -8.58 11.26 -3.22
C GLN A 162 -9.94 10.60 -2.98
N LEU A 163 -10.34 10.41 -1.72
CA LEU A 163 -11.65 9.83 -1.37
C LEU A 163 -12.81 10.70 -1.86
N ARG A 164 -12.70 12.03 -1.74
CA ARG A 164 -13.70 12.96 -2.30
C ARG A 164 -13.84 12.81 -3.81
N ARG A 165 -12.73 12.63 -4.54
CA ARG A 165 -12.77 12.36 -5.99
C ARG A 165 -13.53 11.07 -6.28
N ILE A 166 -13.11 9.96 -5.69
CA ILE A 166 -13.76 8.65 -5.85
C ILE A 166 -15.27 8.75 -5.58
N SER A 167 -15.67 9.37 -4.48
CA SER A 167 -17.10 9.52 -4.12
C SER A 167 -17.90 10.33 -5.14
N ARG A 168 -17.35 11.44 -5.65
CA ARG A 168 -18.02 12.30 -6.63
C ARG A 168 -18.20 11.59 -7.96
N ASP A 169 -17.19 10.85 -8.40
CA ASP A 169 -17.25 10.13 -9.66
C ASP A 169 -18.18 8.90 -9.57
N ALA A 170 -18.18 8.18 -8.44
CA ALA A 170 -19.17 7.14 -8.16
C ALA A 170 -20.61 7.69 -8.21
N TYR A 171 -20.86 8.84 -7.54
CA TYR A 171 -22.16 9.51 -7.57
C TYR A 171 -22.58 9.92 -8.98
N ARG A 172 -21.66 10.50 -9.77
CA ARG A 172 -21.93 10.90 -11.17
C ARG A 172 -22.27 9.69 -12.05
N GLN A 173 -21.59 8.57 -11.87
CA GLN A 173 -21.87 7.34 -12.60
C GLN A 173 -23.24 6.77 -12.23
N GLN A 174 -23.58 6.74 -10.94
CA GLN A 174 -24.91 6.33 -10.50
C GLN A 174 -25.99 7.23 -11.09
N ARG A 175 -25.85 8.56 -10.98
CA ARG A 175 -26.83 9.51 -11.55
C ARG A 175 -27.05 9.30 -13.05
N ARG A 176 -25.99 9.04 -13.83
CA ARG A 176 -26.13 8.76 -15.28
C ARG A 176 -26.94 7.50 -15.58
N LYS A 177 -26.93 6.49 -14.70
CA LYS A 177 -27.73 5.27 -14.88
C LYS A 177 -29.22 5.46 -14.60
N TRP A 178 -29.60 6.55 -13.92
CA TRP A 178 -30.98 6.85 -13.55
C TRP A 178 -31.63 7.92 -14.45
N VAL A 179 -30.82 8.68 -15.19
CA VAL A 179 -31.26 9.79 -16.05
C VAL A 179 -31.19 9.42 -17.54
N LEU A 180 -30.64 8.26 -17.87
CA LEU A 180 -30.74 7.59 -19.17
C LEU A 180 -31.58 6.33 -18.99
#